data_AF-A0A6A8DUM1-F1
#
_entry.id   AF-A0A6A8DUM1-F1
#
_cell.length_a   1.000
_cell.length_b   1.000
_cell.length_c   1.000
_cell.angle_alpha   90.00
_cell.angle_beta   90.00
_cell.angle_gamma   90.00
#
_symmetry.space_group_name_H-M   'P 1'
#
loop_
_entity.id
_entity.type
_entity.pdbx_description
1 polymer ?
#
loop_
_entity_poly.entity_id
_entity_poly.type
_entity_poly.pdbx_seq_one_letter_code
_entity_poly.pdbx_strand_id
1 'polypeptide(L)' 'MSKNSNKKNNSKKRFELQQGETIDQCLARIEQEGYTPIRRTEVPVFQEINKDGVITYDPVSKKVVFETVPL' A
#
# COMPACT_ATOMS: atom_id res chain seq x y z
N MET A 1 1.07 -34.64 11.62
CA MET A 1 1.14 -34.58 10.14
C MET A 1 0.81 -33.17 9.69
N SER A 2 1.54 -32.69 8.67
CA SER A 2 1.38 -31.44 7.92
C SER A 2 1.82 -30.14 8.59
N LYS A 3 2.67 -29.30 7.99
CA LYS A 3 3.45 -29.36 6.73
C LYS A 3 4.59 -28.35 6.90
N ASN A 4 5.82 -28.81 6.68
CA ASN A 4 6.96 -27.93 6.36
C ASN A 4 6.61 -27.10 5.12
N SER A 5 6.88 -25.80 5.16
CA SER A 5 7.11 -25.02 3.94
C SER A 5 8.11 -23.90 4.24
N ASN A 6 9.40 -24.25 4.20
CA ASN A 6 10.47 -23.27 4.13
C ASN A 6 10.45 -22.65 2.73
N LYS A 7 9.62 -21.63 2.53
CA LYS A 7 9.55 -20.85 1.29
C LYS A 7 10.19 -19.50 1.57
N LYS A 8 11.45 -19.32 1.16
CA LYS A 8 12.15 -18.03 1.19
C LYS A 8 11.52 -17.12 0.14
N ASN A 9 10.33 -16.61 0.45
CA ASN A 9 9.62 -15.63 -0.33
C ASN A 9 10.31 -14.29 -0.10
N ASN A 10 11.09 -13.82 -1.06
CA ASN A 10 11.43 -12.40 -1.15
C ASN A 10 10.18 -11.61 -1.56
N SER A 11 9.12 -11.71 -0.76
CA SER A 11 7.83 -11.11 -1.05
C SER A 11 7.93 -9.63 -0.72
N LYS A 12 8.08 -8.83 -1.78
CA LYS A 12 7.93 -7.38 -1.71
C LYS A 12 6.63 -7.07 -0.98
N LYS A 13 6.73 -6.42 0.19
CA LYS A 13 5.56 -5.97 0.95
C LYS A 13 5.25 -4.53 0.54
N ARG A 14 3.97 -4.17 0.60
CA ARG A 14 3.51 -2.81 0.32
C ARG A 14 2.92 -2.20 1.58
N PHE A 15 3.18 -0.91 1.76
CA PHE A 15 2.72 -0.15 2.92
C PHE A 15 1.99 1.09 2.42
N GLU A 16 0.73 1.24 2.80
CA GLU A 16 -0.03 2.46 2.53
C GLU A 16 0.18 3.47 3.66
N LEU A 17 0.29 4.76 3.31
CA LEU A 17 0.21 5.85 4.27
C LEU A 17 -1.21 5.91 4.82
N GLN A 18 -1.35 5.78 6.14
CA GLN A 18 -2.63 5.77 6.81
C GLN A 18 -3.20 7.19 7.01
N GLN A 19 -4.50 7.29 7.24
CA GLN A 19 -5.14 8.58 7.51
C GLN A 19 -4.59 9.18 8.81
N GLY A 20 -4.09 10.42 8.75
CA GLY A 20 -3.46 11.10 9.89
C GLY A 20 -2.04 10.64 10.21
N GLU A 21 -1.48 9.69 9.44
CA GLU A 21 -0.08 9.26 9.54
C GLU A 21 0.80 10.23 8.75
N THR A 22 1.93 10.63 9.33
CA THR A 22 2.99 11.36 8.61
C THR A 22 3.87 10.38 7.83
N ILE A 23 4.60 10.87 6.83
CA ILE A 23 5.52 10.03 6.05
C ILE A 23 6.55 9.37 6.98
N ASP A 24 7.10 10.12 7.94
CA ASP A 24 8.12 9.61 8.86
C ASP A 24 7.59 8.48 9.76
N GLN A 25 6.35 8.61 10.25
CA GLN A 25 5.69 7.54 11.01
C GLN A 25 5.48 6.28 10.17
N CYS A 26 5.09 6.44 8.90
CA CYS A 26 4.94 5.33 7.97
C CYS A 26 6.27 4.62 7.71
N LEU A 27 7.36 5.38 7.51
CA LEU A 27 8.70 4.85 7.32
C LEU A 27 9.21 4.11 8.57
N ALA A 28 8.99 4.67 9.76
CA ALA A 28 9.34 4.02 11.02
C ALA A 28 8.60 2.67 11.20
N ARG A 29 7.31 2.59 10.82
CA ARG A 29 6.55 1.34 10.82
C ARG A 29 7.11 0.32 9.83
N ILE A 30 7.51 0.75 8.63
CA ILE A 30 8.15 -0.11 7.63
C ILE A 30 9.43 -0.74 8.19
N GLU A 31 10.27 0.07 8.85
CA GLU A 31 11.52 -0.38 9.47
C GLU A 31 11.27 -1.34 10.65
N GLN A 32 10.32 -1.00 11.53
CA GLN A 32 9.92 -1.86 12.67
C GLN A 32 9.44 -3.24 12.23
N GLU A 33 8.82 -3.34 11.05
CA GLU A 33 8.38 -4.60 10.47
C GLU A 33 9.50 -5.38 9.75
N GLY A 34 10.73 -4.85 9.69
CA GLY A 34 11.88 -5.52 9.11
C GLY A 34 12.01 -5.33 7.60
N TYR A 35 11.59 -4.19 7.06
CA TYR A 35 11.63 -3.89 5.62
C TYR A 35 12.33 -2.55 5.33
N THR A 36 12.87 -2.42 4.12
CA THR A 36 13.38 -1.15 3.56
C THR A 36 12.52 -0.70 2.38
N PRO A 37 12.02 0.55 2.34
CA PRO A 37 11.27 1.07 1.21
C PRO A 37 12.19 1.34 0.02
N ILE A 38 11.81 0.85 -1.16
CA ILE A 38 12.55 0.99 -2.41
C ILE A 38 11.84 1.88 -3.44
N ARG A 39 10.53 2.12 -3.26
CA ARG A 39 9.74 2.96 -4.17
C ARG A 39 8.54 3.57 -3.44
N ARG A 40 8.22 4.82 -3.75
CA ARG A 40 6.97 5.51 -3.36
C ARG A 40 6.13 5.76 -4.61
N THR A 41 4.86 5.40 -4.57
CA THR A 41 3.90 5.61 -5.67
C THR A 41 2.65 6.29 -5.12
N GLU A 42 2.16 7.34 -5.80
CA GLU A 42 0.86 7.95 -5.50
C GLU A 42 -0.19 7.39 -6.47
N VAL A 43 -1.21 6.71 -5.94
CA VAL A 43 -2.26 6.04 -6.72
C VAL A 43 -3.55 6.85 -6.59
N PRO A 44 -4.17 7.32 -7.69
CA PRO A 44 -5.46 7.99 -7.64
C PRO A 44 -6.56 7.03 -7.17
N VAL A 45 -7.48 7.55 -6.37
CA VAL A 45 -8.69 6.86 -5.93
C VAL A 45 -9.87 7.48 -6.66
N PHE A 46 -10.62 6.66 -7.37
CA PHE A 46 -11.83 7.05 -8.09
C PHE A 46 -13.06 6.61 -7.32
N GLN A 47 -14.13 7.40 -7.43
CA GLN A 47 -15.45 7.05 -6.90
C GLN A 47 -16.42 6.83 -8.05
N GLU A 48 -17.21 5.77 -7.95
CA GLU A 48 -18.34 5.53 -8.84
C GLU A 48 -19.47 6.52 -8.51
N ILE A 49 -19.95 7.25 -9.52
CA ILE A 49 -21.05 8.20 -9.40
C ILE A 49 -22.12 7.82 -10.43
N ASN A 50 -23.34 7.57 -9.93
CA ASN A 50 -24.52 7.41 -10.77
C ASN A 50 -25.24 8.76 -10.90
N LYS A 51 -25.30 9.31 -12.10
CA LYS A 51 -26.11 10.48 -12.44
C LYS A 51 -27.11 10.07 -13.50
N ASP A 52 -28.39 10.09 -13.16
CA ASP A 52 -29.51 9.82 -14.08
C ASP A 52 -29.37 8.50 -14.86
N GLY A 53 -28.82 7.45 -14.23
CA GLY A 53 -28.62 6.14 -14.85
C GLY A 53 -27.29 5.99 -15.59
N VAL A 54 -26.46 7.02 -15.66
CA VAL A 54 -25.10 6.98 -16.23
C VAL A 54 -24.08 6.82 -15.10
N ILE A 55 -23.27 5.76 -15.19
CA ILE A 55 -22.15 5.52 -14.27
C ILE A 55 -20.91 6.26 -14.79
N THR A 56 -20.32 7.08 -13.94
CA THR A 56 -19.07 7.82 -14.18
C THR A 56 -18.07 7.55 -13.05
N TYR A 57 -16.78 7.71 -13.32
CA TYR A 57 -15.71 7.51 -12.34
C TYR A 57 -14.91 8.80 -12.18
N ASP A 58 -15.17 9.51 -11.09
CA ASP A 58 -14.50 10.77 -10.81
C ASP A 58 -13.32 10.54 -9.84
N PRO A 59 -12.15 11.16 -10.07
CA PRO A 59 -11.03 11.09 -9.14
C PRO A 59 -11.37 11.90 -7.88
N VAL A 60 -11.39 11.24 -6.73
CA VAL A 60 -11.80 11.86 -5.45
C VAL A 60 -10.65 12.05 -4.47
N SER A 61 -9.60 11.24 -4.56
CA SER A 61 -8.43 11.37 -3.68
C SER A 61 -7.22 10.63 -4.25
N LYS A 62 -6.15 10.52 -3.45
CA LYS A 62 -4.96 9.75 -3.77
C LYS A 62 -4.46 9.00 -2.54
N LYS A 63 -3.86 7.83 -2.76
CA LYS A 63 -3.17 7.03 -1.75
C LYS A 63 -1.67 7.08 -2.00
N VAL A 64 -0.87 7.09 -0.94
CA VAL A 64 0.58 6.92 -1.03
C VAL A 64 0.91 5.48 -0.66
N VAL A 65 1.65 4.78 -1.52
CA VAL A 65 2.04 3.39 -1.33
C VAL A 65 3.56 3.26 -1.44
N PHE A 66 4.17 2.64 -0.45
CA PHE A 66 5.58 2.28 -0.45
C PHE A 66 5.74 0.81 -0.82
N GLU A 67 6.57 0.50 -1.81
CA GLU A 67 7.05 -0.85 -2.08
C GLU A 67 8.33 -1.08 -1.30
N THR A 68 8.46 -2.26 -0.68
CA THR A 68 9.59 -2.57 0.19
C THR A 68 10.26 -3.89 -0.16
N VAL A 69 11.46 -4.07 0.35
CA VAL A 69 12.19 -5.34 0.38
C VAL A 69 12.48 -5.73 1.84
N PRO A 70 12.55 -7.02 2.19
CA PRO A 70 12.99 -7.45 3.51
C PRO A 70 14.42 -6.95 3.81
N LEU A 71 14.67 -6.59 5.06
CA LEU A 71 16.03 -6.36 5.59
C LEU A 71 16.83 -7.68 5.66
#